data_AF-A0ME49-F1
#
_entry.id   AF-A0ME49-F1
#
_cell.length_a   1.000
_cell.length_b   1.000
_cell.length_c   1.000
_cell.angle_alpha   90.00
_cell.angle_beta   90.00
_cell.angle_gamma   90.00
#
_symmetry.space_group_name_H-M   'P 1'
#
loop_
_entity.id
_entity.type
_entity.pdbx_description
1 polymer ?
#
loop_
_entity_poly.entity_id
_entity_poly.type
_entity_poly.pdbx_seq_one_letter_code
_entity_poly.pdbx_strand_id
1 'polypeptide(L)'
;MQEKYIIRPTKEHYGCMVDLLCRAGRPSVAEQMINEMPWKKDDVVWTTLLNACKAKGDTERGRRAAERILELDPTSETAFVTLANIYSSTGKLEEAAHVRKVMKSNGVIKVPGWSSTKIMDRDSTCSWSHSQSEDIYSILELVVSGAEAHNMILNSNMLKQTWPLIQG
;
A
#
# COMPACT_ATOMS: atom_id res chain seq x y z
N MET A 1 -2.09 28.32 15.37
CA MET A 1 -2.04 27.62 16.68
C MET A 1 -1.29 28.44 17.74
N GLN A 2 -0.16 29.08 17.40
CA GLN A 2 0.58 29.94 18.33
C GLN A 2 -0.14 31.25 18.70
N GLU A 3 -0.73 31.96 17.74
CA GLU A 3 -1.32 33.29 18.01
C GLU A 3 -2.65 33.25 18.78
N LYS A 4 -3.41 32.15 18.67
CA LYS A 4 -4.75 32.04 19.28
C LYS A 4 -4.77 31.32 20.63
N TYR A 5 -3.76 30.49 20.92
CA TYR A 5 -3.77 29.63 22.10
C TYR A 5 -2.51 29.70 22.96
N ILE A 6 -1.49 30.52 22.63
CA ILE A 6 -0.22 30.64 23.41
C ILE A 6 0.46 29.27 23.65
N ILE A 7 0.15 28.26 22.84
CA ILE A 7 0.79 26.95 22.91
C ILE A 7 1.81 26.89 21.78
N ARG A 8 3.07 26.64 22.14
CA ARG A 8 4.12 26.31 21.16
C ARG A 8 3.94 24.84 20.77
N PRO A 9 3.59 24.53 19.51
CA PRO A 9 3.42 23.15 19.09
C PRO A 9 4.75 22.40 19.22
N THR A 10 4.70 21.23 19.84
CA THR A 10 5.84 20.31 19.94
C THR A 10 5.80 19.31 18.78
N LYS A 11 6.83 18.48 18.64
CA LYS A 11 6.89 17.42 17.62
C LYS A 11 5.71 16.47 17.72
N GLU A 12 5.33 16.11 18.94
CA GLU A 12 4.22 15.20 19.24
C GLU A 12 2.90 15.79 18.75
N HIS A 13 2.68 17.10 18.95
CA HIS A 13 1.50 17.79 18.44
C HIS A 13 1.42 17.73 16.91
N TYR A 14 2.55 17.92 16.21
CA TYR A 14 2.59 17.78 14.75
C TYR A 14 2.31 16.35 14.31
N GLY A 15 2.90 15.35 14.97
CA GLY A 15 2.64 13.93 14.70
C GLY A 15 1.15 13.59 14.83
N CYS A 16 0.50 14.03 15.91
CA CYS A 16 -0.94 13.86 16.09
C CYS A 16 -1.76 14.57 15.01
N MET A 17 -1.41 15.80 14.65
CA MET A 17 -2.13 16.55 13.62
C MET A 17 -2.00 15.91 12.23
N VAL A 18 -0.81 15.41 11.88
CA VAL A 18 -0.55 14.68 10.64
C VAL A 18 -1.38 13.40 10.58
N ASP A 19 -1.37 12.58 11.63
CA ASP A 19 -2.19 11.36 11.71
C ASP A 19 -3.69 11.68 11.52
N LEU A 20 -4.20 12.67 12.25
CA LEU A 20 -5.60 13.10 12.17
C LEU A 20 -5.97 13.57 10.76
N LEU A 21 -5.14 14.38 10.10
CA LEU A 21 -5.39 14.86 8.74
C LEU A 21 -5.38 13.73 7.72
N CYS A 22 -4.44 12.79 7.83
CA CYS A 22 -4.37 11.59 6.99
C CYS A 22 -5.64 10.74 7.09
N ARG A 23 -6.08 10.46 8.33
CA ARG A 23 -7.29 9.70 8.63
C ARG A 23 -8.55 10.42 8.16
N ALA A 24 -8.58 11.75 8.26
CA ALA A 24 -9.67 12.59 7.78
C ALA A 24 -9.75 12.74 6.24
N GLY A 25 -8.86 12.09 5.46
CA GLY A 25 -8.90 12.22 4.00
C GLY A 25 -8.19 13.42 3.43
N ARG A 26 -7.33 14.08 4.22
CA ARG A 26 -6.63 15.31 3.81
C ARG A 26 -5.10 15.16 3.82
N PRO A 27 -4.53 14.16 3.11
CA PRO A 27 -3.08 13.95 3.08
C PRO A 27 -2.32 15.11 2.43
N SER A 28 -2.95 15.89 1.54
CA SER A 28 -2.35 17.10 0.96
C SER A 28 -2.04 18.16 2.03
N VAL A 29 -2.96 18.34 2.96
CA VAL A 29 -2.82 19.32 4.04
C VAL A 29 -1.87 18.80 5.11
N ALA A 30 -1.87 17.49 5.36
CA ALA A 30 -0.85 16.85 6.19
C ALA A 30 0.56 17.10 5.64
N GLU A 31 0.77 16.87 4.34
CA GLU A 31 2.06 17.11 3.67
C GLU A 31 2.48 18.58 3.74
N GLN A 32 1.56 19.53 3.53
CA GLN A 32 1.85 20.95 3.68
C GLN A 32 2.32 21.29 5.11
N MET A 33 1.60 20.78 6.12
CA MET A 33 1.93 21.01 7.53
C MET A 33 3.31 20.46 7.89
N ILE A 34 3.69 19.29 7.35
CA ILE A 34 5.03 18.72 7.56
C ILE A 34 6.11 19.63 6.94
N ASN A 35 5.87 20.18 5.75
CA ASN A 35 6.84 21.07 5.09
C ASN A 35 7.01 22.42 5.82
N GLU A 36 5.97 22.90 6.48
CA GLU A 36 5.97 24.12 7.31
C GLU A 36 6.57 23.89 8.71
N MET A 37 6.79 22.63 9.11
CA MET A 37 7.30 22.29 10.43
C MET A 37 8.77 22.74 10.59
N PRO A 38 9.16 23.31 11.75
CA PRO A 38 10.53 23.75 11.98
C PRO A 38 11.56 22.59 12.09
N TRP A 39 11.10 21.35 12.32
CA TRP A 39 11.95 20.17 12.48
C TRP A 39 11.95 19.26 11.24
N LYS A 40 12.44 19.77 10.11
CA LYS A 40 12.35 19.08 8.80
C LYS A 40 12.98 17.68 8.72
N LYS A 41 13.83 17.30 9.68
CA LYS A 41 14.50 15.98 9.76
C LYS A 41 13.78 14.98 10.66
N ASP A 42 12.45 15.05 10.73
CA ASP A 42 11.65 14.12 11.53
C ASP A 42 11.10 13.01 10.64
N ASP A 43 11.60 11.79 10.82
CA ASP A 43 11.25 10.60 10.05
C ASP A 43 9.84 10.07 10.40
N VAL A 44 9.37 10.31 11.62
CA VAL A 44 8.08 9.82 12.12
C VAL A 44 6.93 10.43 11.33
N VAL A 45 6.91 11.75 11.13
CA VAL A 45 5.82 12.42 10.42
C VAL A 45 5.75 12.02 8.94
N TRP A 46 6.89 11.83 8.28
CA TRP A 46 6.94 11.33 6.90
C TRP A 46 6.51 9.86 6.82
N THR A 47 6.88 9.03 7.80
CA THR A 47 6.45 7.63 7.89
C THR A 47 4.93 7.52 8.06
N THR A 48 4.34 8.37 8.91
CA THR A 48 2.88 8.46 9.09
C THR A 48 2.18 8.84 7.78
N LEU A 49 2.69 9.84 7.07
CA LEU A 49 2.15 10.23 5.76
C LEU A 49 2.28 9.10 4.73
N LEU A 50 3.44 8.43 4.66
CA LEU A 50 3.69 7.33 3.73
C LEU A 50 2.72 6.16 3.96
N ASN A 51 2.48 5.80 5.22
CA ASN A 51 1.51 4.76 5.60
C ASN A 51 0.07 5.14 5.20
N ALA A 52 -0.29 6.41 5.34
CA ALA A 52 -1.60 6.90 4.89
C ALA A 52 -1.74 6.84 3.36
N CYS A 53 -0.66 7.16 2.62
CA CYS A 53 -0.63 7.03 1.17
C CYS A 53 -0.79 5.58 0.72
N LYS A 54 -0.19 4.62 1.43
CA LYS A 54 -0.41 3.18 1.21
C LYS A 54 -1.86 2.79 1.35
N ALA A 55 -2.56 3.25 2.39
CA ALA A 55 -3.96 2.91 2.60
C ALA A 55 -4.88 3.39 1.47
N LYS A 56 -4.51 4.46 0.74
CA LYS A 56 -5.34 5.10 -0.30
C LYS A 56 -4.79 4.96 -1.72
N GLY A 57 -3.65 4.30 -1.90
CA GLY A 57 -2.99 4.19 -3.20
C GLY A 57 -2.49 5.53 -3.77
N ASP A 58 -2.17 6.52 -2.92
CA ASP A 58 -1.66 7.82 -3.38
C ASP A 58 -0.17 7.70 -3.75
N THR A 59 0.09 7.31 -5.01
CA THR A 59 1.44 7.04 -5.52
C THR A 59 2.35 8.26 -5.49
N GLU A 60 1.83 9.44 -5.84
CA GLU A 60 2.64 10.65 -5.94
C GLU A 60 3.09 11.17 -4.57
N ARG A 61 2.18 11.23 -3.58
CA ARG A 61 2.55 11.61 -2.21
C ARG A 61 3.39 10.53 -1.54
N GLY A 62 3.06 9.25 -1.79
CA GLY A 62 3.82 8.12 -1.29
C GLY A 62 5.28 8.17 -1.75
N ARG A 63 5.53 8.46 -3.03
CA ARG A 63 6.90 8.62 -3.56
C ARG A 63 7.66 9.73 -2.83
N ARG A 64 7.08 10.95 -2.74
CA ARG A 64 7.73 12.08 -2.07
C ARG A 64 8.01 11.80 -0.59
N ALA A 65 7.06 11.19 0.12
CA ALA A 65 7.25 10.83 1.52
C ALA A 65 8.37 9.80 1.70
N ALA A 66 8.43 8.77 0.84
CA ALA A 66 9.50 7.78 0.86
C ALA A 66 10.87 8.40 0.54
N GLU A 67 10.95 9.31 -0.45
CA GLU A 67 12.17 10.04 -0.77
C GLU A 67 12.70 10.83 0.43
N ARG A 68 11.83 11.53 1.15
CA ARG A 68 12.22 12.27 2.37
C ARG A 68 12.72 11.37 3.49
N ILE A 69 12.15 10.17 3.64
CA ILE A 69 12.65 9.19 4.62
C ILE A 69 14.02 8.67 4.19
N LEU A 70 14.20 8.35 2.91
CA LEU A 70 15.46 7.82 2.37
C LEU A 70 16.60 8.86 2.33
N GLU A 71 16.27 10.15 2.24
CA GLU A 71 17.24 11.24 2.44
C GLU A 71 17.78 11.28 3.88
N LEU A 72 16.98 10.85 4.87
CA LEU A 72 17.37 10.80 6.29
C LEU A 72 18.04 9.47 6.65
N ASP A 73 17.47 8.36 6.18
CA ASP A 73 17.97 7.00 6.33
C ASP A 73 17.89 6.25 4.98
N PRO A 74 19.00 6.22 4.20
CA PRO A 74 19.06 5.55 2.90
C PRO A 74 18.82 4.04 2.95
N THR A 75 18.88 3.44 4.15
CA THR A 75 18.72 2.00 4.38
C THR A 75 17.36 1.64 4.95
N SER A 76 16.43 2.60 5.05
CA SER A 76 15.12 2.40 5.66
C SER A 76 14.31 1.31 4.93
N GLU A 77 14.22 0.12 5.54
CA GLU A 77 13.44 -0.98 4.97
C GLU A 77 11.97 -0.59 4.83
N THR A 78 11.46 0.16 5.81
CA THR A 78 10.05 0.54 5.87
C THR A 78 9.68 1.47 4.71
N ALA A 79 10.56 2.39 4.33
CA ALA A 79 10.35 3.27 3.17
C ALA A 79 10.30 2.46 1.87
N PHE A 80 11.30 1.61 1.61
CA PHE A 80 11.36 0.78 0.40
C PHE A 80 10.16 -0.17 0.28
N VAL A 81 9.87 -0.91 1.35
CA VAL A 81 8.78 -1.89 1.35
C VAL A 81 7.43 -1.20 1.17
N THR A 82 7.20 -0.08 1.84
CA THR A 82 5.92 0.63 1.76
C THR A 82 5.73 1.26 0.38
N LEU A 83 6.78 1.85 -0.21
CA LEU A 83 6.73 2.38 -1.56
C LEU A 83 6.48 1.30 -2.62
N ALA A 84 7.18 0.17 -2.54
CA ALA A 84 6.96 -0.96 -3.46
C ALA A 84 5.52 -1.51 -3.34
N ASN A 85 4.95 -1.52 -2.13
CA ASN A 85 3.57 -1.94 -1.91
C ASN A 85 2.56 -0.95 -2.51
N ILE A 86 2.78 0.36 -2.36
CA ILE A 86 1.94 1.41 -2.99
C ILE A 86 1.89 1.23 -4.50
N TYR A 87 3.05 1.02 -5.13
CA TYR A 87 3.12 0.78 -6.57
C TYR A 87 2.43 -0.53 -6.96
N SER A 88 2.65 -1.61 -6.20
CA SER A 88 2.01 -2.91 -6.46
C SER A 88 0.48 -2.82 -6.37
N SER A 89 -0.06 -2.14 -5.36
CA SER A 89 -1.50 -2.01 -5.14
C SER A 89 -2.19 -1.10 -6.18
N THR A 90 -1.43 -0.29 -6.91
CA THR A 90 -1.96 0.63 -7.94
C THR A 90 -1.70 0.14 -9.37
N GLY A 91 -1.22 -1.11 -9.53
CA GLY A 91 -0.95 -1.71 -10.85
C GLY A 91 0.39 -1.29 -11.47
N LYS A 92 1.20 -0.48 -10.78
CA LYS A 92 2.53 -0.03 -11.20
C LYS A 92 3.61 -1.07 -10.89
N LEU A 93 3.49 -2.24 -11.53
CA LEU A 93 4.33 -3.41 -11.22
C LEU A 93 5.81 -3.20 -11.56
N GLU A 94 6.10 -2.47 -12.64
CA GLU A 94 7.46 -2.15 -13.07
C GLU A 94 8.18 -1.25 -12.05
N GLU A 95 7.50 -0.22 -11.56
CA GLU A 95 8.02 0.67 -10.52
C GLU A 95 8.22 -0.08 -9.21
N ALA A 96 7.30 -0.99 -8.84
CA ALA A 96 7.47 -1.84 -7.68
C ALA A 96 8.69 -2.78 -7.83
N ALA A 97 8.91 -3.35 -9.02
CA ALA A 97 10.08 -4.17 -9.30
C ALA A 97 11.38 -3.35 -9.23
N HIS A 98 11.38 -2.13 -9.76
CA HIS A 98 12.49 -1.21 -9.67
C HIS A 98 12.85 -0.87 -8.21
N VAL A 99 11.86 -0.50 -7.39
CA VAL A 99 12.07 -0.21 -5.96
C VAL A 99 12.65 -1.43 -5.24
N ARG A 100 12.14 -2.64 -5.51
CA ARG A 100 12.69 -3.88 -4.90
C ARG A 100 14.10 -4.19 -5.37
N LYS A 101 14.46 -3.85 -6.61
CA LYS A 101 15.84 -3.99 -7.12
C LYS A 101 16.79 -3.03 -6.39
N VAL A 102 16.41 -1.77 -6.25
CA VAL A 102 17.18 -0.76 -5.49
C VAL A 102 17.35 -1.19 -4.03
N MET A 103 16.27 -1.67 -3.40
CA MET A 103 16.29 -2.20 -2.04
C MET A 103 17.36 -3.29 -1.87
N LYS A 104 17.41 -4.28 -2.78
CA LYS A 104 18.43 -5.35 -2.77
C LYS A 104 19.84 -4.80 -2.99
N SER A 105 20.01 -3.85 -3.92
CA SER A 105 21.31 -3.22 -4.19
C SER A 105 21.86 -2.43 -2.99
N ASN A 106 20.97 -1.86 -2.17
CA ASN A 106 21.33 -1.16 -0.94
C ASN A 106 21.55 -2.10 0.26
N GLY A 107 21.53 -3.42 0.06
CA GLY A 107 21.70 -4.40 1.14
C GLY A 107 20.51 -4.47 2.11
N VAL A 108 19.39 -3.86 1.76
CA VAL A 108 18.16 -3.86 2.57
C VAL A 108 17.43 -5.17 2.30
N ILE A 109 17.49 -6.09 3.26
CA ILE A 109 16.87 -7.42 3.15
C ILE A 109 15.72 -7.50 4.15
N LYS A 110 14.49 -7.38 3.66
CA LYS A 110 13.33 -7.69 4.50
C LYS A 110 13.35 -9.17 4.87
N VAL A 111 13.54 -9.47 6.15
CA VAL A 111 13.32 -10.82 6.67
C VAL A 111 11.83 -11.14 6.53
N PRO A 112 11.43 -12.21 5.83
CA PRO A 112 10.04 -12.65 5.82
C PRO A 112 9.61 -12.90 7.27
N GLY A 113 8.55 -12.25 7.72
CA GLY A 113 7.99 -12.52 9.05
C GLY A 113 7.48 -13.95 9.10
N TRP A 114 8.10 -14.80 9.92
CA TRP A 114 7.66 -16.16 10.17
C TRP A 114 6.70 -16.16 11.36
N SER A 115 5.40 -16.31 11.14
CA SER A 115 4.47 -16.65 12.22
C SER A 115 4.33 -18.17 12.28
N SER A 116 5.21 -18.84 13.03
CA SER A 116 4.99 -20.24 13.42
C SER A 116 3.94 -20.25 14.53
N THR A 117 2.76 -20.77 14.28
CA THR A 117 1.97 -21.33 15.38
C THR A 117 2.62 -22.65 15.75
N LYS A 118 3.28 -22.69 16.91
CA LYS A 118 3.94 -23.87 17.44
C LYS A 118 2.87 -24.84 17.94
N ILE A 119 2.33 -25.67 17.05
CA ILE A 119 1.67 -26.90 17.45
C ILE A 119 2.81 -27.87 17.79
N MET A 120 2.83 -28.35 19.03
CA MET A 120 3.85 -29.24 19.55
C MET A 120 3.94 -30.54 18.73
N ASP A 121 5.20 -30.94 18.52
CA ASP A 121 5.70 -32.30 18.33
C ASP A 121 5.38 -33.02 17.00
N ARG A 122 6.20 -32.76 15.98
CA ARG A 122 7.17 -33.74 15.46
C ARG A 122 7.94 -33.18 14.28
N ASP A 123 9.24 -33.44 14.28
CA ASP A 123 10.16 -33.16 13.19
C ASP A 123 9.64 -33.66 11.85
N SER A 124 9.53 -32.73 10.89
CA SER A 124 9.59 -33.06 9.48
C SER A 124 10.21 -31.88 8.73
N THR A 125 11.52 -31.99 8.50
CA THR A 125 12.15 -31.36 7.33
C THR A 125 11.36 -31.76 6.09
N CYS A 126 10.82 -30.81 5.32
CA CYS A 126 10.69 -31.06 3.88
C CYS A 126 10.61 -29.79 3.03
N SER A 127 11.44 -29.85 2.00
CA SER A 127 11.36 -29.10 0.75
C SER A 127 9.97 -29.23 0.10
N TRP A 128 9.60 -28.20 -0.64
CA TRP A 128 8.47 -28.09 -1.56
C TRP A 128 8.04 -29.40 -2.22
N SER A 129 6.78 -29.79 -2.00
CA SER A 129 5.82 -30.36 -2.97
C SER A 129 4.63 -30.95 -2.19
N HIS A 130 3.57 -30.18 -1.96
CA HIS A 130 2.34 -30.73 -1.36
C HIS A 130 1.24 -30.91 -2.42
N SER A 131 0.72 -32.14 -2.47
CA SER A 131 -0.30 -32.67 -3.39
C SER A 131 -1.73 -32.16 -3.13
N GLN A 132 -1.88 -30.88 -2.78
CA GLN A 132 -3.17 -30.18 -2.68
C GLN A 132 -3.17 -28.83 -3.38
N SER A 133 -2.15 -28.54 -4.20
CA SER A 133 -2.16 -27.36 -5.07
C SER A 133 -3.29 -27.43 -6.11
N GLU A 134 -3.66 -28.62 -6.56
CA GLU A 134 -4.73 -28.82 -7.54
C GLU A 134 -6.10 -28.36 -7.02
N ASP A 135 -6.40 -28.55 -5.74
CA ASP A 135 -7.69 -28.14 -5.16
C ASP A 135 -7.83 -26.62 -5.05
N ILE A 136 -6.72 -25.92 -4.75
CA ILE A 136 -6.70 -24.45 -4.65
C ILE A 136 -6.82 -23.82 -6.05
N TYR A 137 -6.13 -24.37 -7.05
CA TYR A 137 -6.29 -23.93 -8.45
C TYR A 137 -7.67 -24.28 -9.00
N SER A 138 -8.26 -25.41 -8.60
CA SER A 138 -9.62 -25.80 -8.98
C SER A 138 -10.67 -24.84 -8.43
N ILE A 139 -10.53 -24.37 -7.18
CA ILE A 139 -11.43 -23.36 -6.61
C ILE A 139 -11.23 -22.00 -7.29
N LEU A 140 -10.00 -21.63 -7.65
CA LEU A 140 -9.71 -20.40 -8.40
C LEU A 140 -10.30 -20.44 -9.82
N GLU A 141 -10.21 -21.57 -10.54
CA GLU A 141 -10.88 -21.77 -11.84
C GLU A 141 -12.41 -21.73 -11.70
N LEU A 142 -12.97 -22.24 -10.60
CA LEU A 142 -14.42 -22.21 -10.33
C LEU A 142 -14.94 -20.78 -10.12
N VAL A 143 -14.18 -19.92 -9.43
CA VAL A 143 -14.53 -18.51 -9.21
C VAL A 143 -14.32 -17.67 -10.47
N VAL A 144 -13.30 -17.97 -11.28
CA VAL A 144 -13.08 -17.31 -12.58
C VAL A 144 -14.17 -17.69 -13.60
N SER A 145 -14.56 -18.96 -13.65
CA SER A 145 -15.65 -19.45 -14.51
C SER A 145 -17.01 -18.86 -14.11
N GLY A 146 -17.25 -18.67 -12.81
CA GLY A 146 -18.45 -18.01 -12.29
C GLY A 146 -18.54 -16.53 -12.62
N ALA A 147 -17.39 -15.84 -12.67
CA ALA A 147 -17.31 -14.42 -13.06
C ALA A 147 -17.53 -14.21 -14.57
N GLU A 148 -17.12 -15.16 -15.41
CA GLU A 148 -17.35 -15.10 -16.87
C GLU A 148 -18.81 -15.39 -17.25
N ALA A 149 -19.50 -16.29 -16.53
CA ALA A 149 -20.92 -16.56 -16.74
C ALA A 149 -21.81 -15.33 -16.41
N HIS A 150 -21.46 -14.55 -15.39
CA HIS A 150 -22.20 -13.34 -15.05
C HIS A 150 -21.88 -12.17 -16.01
N ASN A 151 -20.66 -12.11 -16.56
CA ASN A 151 -20.26 -11.10 -17.54
C ASN A 151 -20.86 -11.38 -18.95
N MET A 152 -21.08 -12.65 -19.32
CA MET A 152 -21.82 -13.01 -20.54
C MET A 152 -23.34 -12.76 -20.44
N ILE A 153 -23.95 -12.93 -19.26
CA ILE A 153 -25.38 -12.64 -19.06
C ILE A 153 -25.66 -11.13 -19.06
N LEU A 154 -24.73 -10.31 -18.56
CA LEU A 154 -24.87 -8.84 -18.62
C LEU A 154 -24.68 -8.28 -20.03
N ASN A 155 -23.76 -8.83 -20.84
CA ASN A 155 -23.55 -8.36 -22.22
C ASN A 155 -24.64 -8.82 -23.21
N SER A 156 -25.25 -9.99 -22.99
CA SER A 156 -26.37 -10.46 -23.82
C SER A 156 -27.70 -9.75 -23.52
N ASN A 157 -27.91 -9.30 -22.27
CA ASN A 157 -29.10 -8.55 -21.88
C ASN A 157 -29.00 -7.03 -22.17
N MET A 158 -27.79 -6.47 -22.29
CA MET A 158 -27.61 -5.08 -22.74
C MET A 158 -27.83 -4.90 -24.25
N LEU A 159 -27.55 -5.90 -25.07
CA LEU A 159 -27.77 -5.85 -26.53
C LEU A 159 -29.23 -6.13 -26.95
N LYS A 160 -30.09 -6.63 -26.04
CA LYS A 160 -31.52 -6.84 -26.33
C LYS A 160 -32.42 -5.67 -25.91
N GLN A 161 -31.94 -4.73 -25.09
CA GLN A 161 -32.75 -3.59 -24.61
C GLN A 161 -32.57 -2.29 -25.42
N THR A 162 -31.62 -2.21 -26.35
CA THR A 162 -31.37 -1.00 -27.16
C THR A 162 -31.86 -1.07 -28.61
N TRP A 163 -32.54 -2.15 -29.02
CA TRP A 163 -32.95 -2.34 -30.42
C TRP A 163 -34.27 -1.65 -30.88
N PRO A 164 -35.22 -1.16 -30.05
CA PRO A 164 -36.40 -0.49 -30.58
C PRO A 164 -36.33 1.06 -30.63
N LEU A 165 -35.15 1.69 -30.60
CA LEU A 165 -35.05 3.17 -30.68
C LEU A 165 -34.23 3.71 -31.86
N ILE A 166 -33.93 2.89 -32.88
CA ILE A 166 -33.27 3.36 -34.12
C ILE A 166 -34.08 3.07 -35.40
N GLN A 167 -35.29 2.50 -35.31
CA GLN A 167 -36.23 2.50 -36.44
C GLN A 167 -37.67 2.68 -35.95
N GLY A 168 -38.19 3.90 -36.13
CA GLY A 168 -39.55 4.32 -35.81
C GLY A 168 -39.62 5.83 -35.67
#